data_AF-A0A359CAH3-F1
#
_entry.id   AF-A0A359CAH3-F1
#
_cell.length_a   1.000
_cell.length_b   1.000
_cell.length_c   1.000
_cell.angle_alpha   90.00
_cell.angle_beta   90.00
_cell.angle_gamma   90.00
#
_symmetry.space_group_name_H-M   'P 1'
#
loop_
_entity.id
_entity.type
_entity.pdbx_description
1 polymer ?
#
loop_
_entity_poly.entity_id
_entity_poly.type
_entity_poly.pdbx_seq_one_letter_code
_entity_poly.pdbx_strand_id
1 'polypeptide(L)'
;GMDELSEDDKLLVSRARKIQRFLSQPFFVAEQFTGIPGKYVRLEDTIKSFQEIVEGKHDDLPEQAFYMVGTIEEAIEKGKKLLATV
;
A
#
# COMPACT_ATOMS: atom_id res chain seq x y z
N GLY A 1 6.00 22.62 6.49
CA GLY A 1 5.38 21.59 5.61
C GLY A 1 6.18 20.31 5.68
N MET A 2 6.00 19.37 4.75
CA MET A 2 6.80 18.13 4.70
C MET A 2 8.30 18.44 4.50
N ASP A 3 8.62 19.60 3.93
CA ASP A 3 9.98 20.12 3.70
C ASP A 3 10.73 20.51 4.99
N GLU A 4 10.03 20.70 6.11
CA GLU A 4 10.62 21.10 7.40
C GLU A 4 11.11 19.89 8.22
N LEU A 5 10.83 18.67 7.74
CA LEU A 5 11.19 17.43 8.41
C LEU A 5 12.62 17.00 8.08
N SER A 6 13.25 16.29 9.00
CA SER A 6 14.50 15.57 8.71
C SER A 6 14.26 14.49 7.65
N GLU A 7 15.31 14.02 6.98
CA GLU A 7 15.15 12.95 5.97
C GLU A 7 14.62 11.65 6.59
N ASP A 8 15.03 11.34 7.83
CA ASP A 8 14.54 10.18 8.58
C ASP A 8 13.05 10.32 8.93
N ASP A 9 12.62 11.52 9.31
CA ASP A 9 11.19 11.80 9.59
C ASP A 9 10.36 11.75 8.30
N LYS A 10 10.87 12.27 7.18
CA LYS A 10 10.21 12.16 5.87
C LYS A 10 10.02 10.70 5.48
N LEU A 11 11.04 9.87 5.68
CA LEU A 11 10.97 8.43 5.44
C LEU A 11 9.91 7.77 6.33
N LEU A 12 9.90 8.09 7.62
CA LEU A 12 8.92 7.57 8.57
C LEU A 12 7.49 7.96 8.18
N VAL A 13 7.26 9.23 7.80
CA VAL A 13 5.95 9.69 7.33
C VAL A 13 5.56 9.00 6.03
N SER A 14 6.49 8.82 5.09
CA SER A 14 6.24 8.09 3.84
C SER A 14 5.78 6.66 4.09
N ARG A 15 6.50 5.90 4.94
CA ARG A 15 6.10 4.53 5.32
C ARG A 15 4.77 4.52 6.08
N ALA A 16 4.55 5.45 7.00
CA ALA A 16 3.28 5.54 7.74
C ALA A 16 2.09 5.79 6.81
N ARG A 17 2.24 6.62 5.78
CA ARG A 17 1.21 6.85 4.76
C ARG A 17 0.95 5.60 3.93
N LYS A 18 1.99 4.87 3.51
CA LYS A 18 1.83 3.59 2.82
C LYS A 18 1.06 2.58 3.65
N ILE A 19 1.40 2.44 4.94
CA ILE A 19 0.68 1.59 5.90
C ILE A 19 -0.79 2.03 6.03
N GLN A 20 -1.05 3.32 6.20
CA GLN A 20 -2.40 3.87 6.28
C GLN A 20 -3.23 3.50 5.04
N ARG A 21 -2.65 3.61 3.84
CA ARG A 21 -3.30 3.21 2.59
C ARG A 21 -3.50 1.70 2.53
N PHE A 22 -2.51 0.90 2.93
CA PHE A 22 -2.55 -0.56 2.88
C PHE A 22 -3.59 -1.18 3.84
N LEU A 23 -4.00 -0.44 4.89
CA LEU A 23 -5.13 -0.83 5.73
C LEU A 23 -6.48 -0.79 4.99
N SER A 24 -6.55 -0.16 3.80
CA SER A 24 -7.73 -0.24 2.94
C SER A 24 -7.76 -1.54 2.15
N GLN A 25 -8.94 -2.13 2.02
CA GLN A 25 -9.14 -3.39 1.31
C GLN A 25 -10.48 -3.35 0.54
N PRO A 26 -10.54 -3.89 -0.68
CA PRO A 26 -11.79 -4.06 -1.39
C PRO A 26 -12.65 -5.14 -0.70
N PHE A 27 -13.84 -4.76 -0.25
CA PHE A 27 -14.79 -5.69 0.37
C PHE A 27 -15.77 -6.25 -0.65
N PHE A 28 -16.10 -7.55 -0.53
CA PHE A 28 -17.07 -8.23 -1.37
C PHE A 28 -18.44 -7.52 -1.41
N VAL A 29 -18.89 -7.01 -0.26
CA VAL A 29 -20.17 -6.28 -0.16
C VAL A 29 -20.13 -4.90 -0.82
N ALA A 30 -18.93 -4.34 -1.02
CA ALA A 30 -18.73 -3.01 -1.60
C ALA A 30 -18.46 -3.07 -3.12
N GLU A 31 -18.35 -4.27 -3.70
CA GLU A 31 -18.00 -4.47 -5.11
C GLU A 31 -19.00 -3.79 -6.04
N GLN A 32 -20.30 -3.86 -5.72
CA GLN A 32 -21.35 -3.20 -6.52
C GLN A 32 -21.24 -1.68 -6.56
N PHE A 33 -20.62 -1.06 -5.55
CA PHE A 33 -20.47 0.40 -5.45
C PHE A 33 -19.11 0.89 -5.95
N THR A 34 -18.07 0.08 -5.77
CA THR A 34 -16.69 0.44 -6.09
C THR A 34 -16.25 -0.04 -7.46
N GLY A 35 -16.88 -1.08 -8.00
CA GLY A 35 -16.44 -1.78 -9.22
C GLY A 35 -15.14 -2.57 -9.04
N ILE A 36 -14.65 -2.70 -7.81
CA ILE A 36 -13.41 -3.42 -7.49
C ILE A 36 -13.77 -4.76 -6.86
N PRO A 37 -13.31 -5.89 -7.43
CA PRO A 37 -13.57 -7.21 -6.86
C PRO A 37 -13.10 -7.33 -5.41
N GLY A 38 -13.99 -7.82 -4.55
CA GLY A 38 -13.66 -8.04 -3.14
C GLY A 38 -12.53 -9.04 -2.96
N LYS A 39 -11.74 -8.88 -1.91
CA LYS A 39 -10.61 -9.77 -1.61
C LYS A 39 -10.67 -10.29 -0.18
N TYR A 40 -10.18 -11.50 -0.01
CA TYR A 40 -9.94 -12.11 1.30
C TYR A 40 -8.43 -12.29 1.45
N VAL A 41 -7.87 -11.73 2.52
CA VAL A 41 -6.43 -11.78 2.81
C VAL A 41 -6.24 -12.63 4.06
N ARG A 42 -5.34 -13.61 4.00
CA ARG A 42 -5.07 -14.48 5.16
C ARG A 42 -4.21 -13.74 6.18
N LEU A 43 -4.29 -14.18 7.43
CA LEU A 43 -3.53 -13.56 8.52
C LEU A 43 -2.01 -13.61 8.26
N GLU A 44 -1.50 -14.74 7.82
CA GLU A 44 -0.07 -14.92 7.48
C GLU A 44 0.41 -13.97 6.38
N ASP A 45 -0.41 -13.80 5.33
CA ASP A 45 -0.11 -12.89 4.23
C ASP A 45 -0.16 -11.42 4.70
N THR A 46 -1.07 -11.10 5.61
CA THR A 46 -1.18 -9.77 6.24
C THR A 46 0.08 -9.44 7.03
N ILE A 47 0.48 -10.33 7.95
CA ILE A 47 1.67 -10.11 8.79
C ILE A 47 2.92 -9.93 7.93
N LYS A 48 3.11 -10.81 6.94
CA LYS A 48 4.22 -10.71 5.98
C LYS A 48 4.19 -9.35 5.26
N SER A 49 3.04 -8.95 4.72
CA SER A 49 2.90 -7.71 3.96
C SER A 49 3.25 -6.47 4.79
N PHE A 50 2.75 -6.38 6.03
CA PHE A 50 3.06 -5.25 6.92
C PHE A 50 4.54 -5.25 7.34
N GLN A 51 5.13 -6.41 7.61
CA GLN A 51 6.55 -6.52 7.93
C GLN A 51 7.41 -5.97 6.79
N GLU A 52 7.12 -6.33 5.54
CA GLU A 52 7.89 -5.86 4.39
C GLU A 52 7.79 -4.34 4.17
N ILE A 53 6.62 -3.73 4.44
CA ILE A 53 6.44 -2.27 4.37
C ILE A 53 7.26 -1.57 5.46
N VAL A 54 7.25 -2.09 6.69
CA VAL A 54 7.99 -1.51 7.82
C VAL A 54 9.51 -1.64 7.60
N GLU A 55 9.97 -2.76 7.06
CA GLU A 55 11.36 -3.00 6.67
C GLU A 55 11.83 -2.12 5.50
N GLY A 56 10.92 -1.46 4.80
CA GLY A 56 11.24 -0.55 3.69
C GLY A 56 11.53 -1.24 2.37
N LYS A 57 11.13 -2.51 2.21
CA LYS A 57 11.36 -3.29 0.96
C LYS A 57 10.66 -2.69 -0.26
N HIS A 58 9.67 -1.83 -0.03
CA HIS A 58 8.79 -1.24 -1.06
C HIS A 58 8.78 0.29 -0.98
N ASP A 59 9.89 0.89 -0.54
CA ASP A 59 10.04 2.33 -0.37
C ASP A 59 10.02 3.10 -1.71
N ASP A 60 10.41 2.43 -2.79
CA ASP A 60 10.40 2.92 -4.18
C ASP A 60 8.99 3.00 -4.78
N LEU A 61 8.02 2.26 -4.24
CA LEU A 61 6.65 2.27 -4.75
C LEU A 61 5.87 3.53 -4.32
N PRO A 62 5.04 4.10 -5.21
CA PRO A 62 4.20 5.25 -4.86
C PRO A 62 3.12 4.88 -3.83
N GLU A 63 2.72 5.82 -2.96
CA GLU A 63 1.69 5.60 -1.92
C GLU A 63 0.37 5.03 -2.50
N GLN A 64 0.00 5.45 -3.71
CA GLN A 64 -1.22 5.02 -4.41
C GLN A 64 -1.22 3.53 -4.77
N ALA A 65 -0.03 2.89 -4.83
CA ALA A 65 0.11 1.46 -5.05
C ALA A 65 -0.51 0.63 -3.90
N PHE A 66 -0.50 1.19 -2.68
CA PHE A 66 -0.99 0.53 -1.47
C PHE A 66 -2.49 0.75 -1.22
N TYR A 67 -3.18 1.50 -2.07
CA TYR A 67 -4.60 1.80 -1.88
C TYR A 67 -5.51 0.77 -2.54
N MET A 68 -6.52 0.26 -1.80
CA MET A 68 -7.53 -0.69 -2.27
C MET A 68 -6.93 -1.93 -2.94
N VAL A 69 -5.98 -2.57 -2.24
CA VAL A 69 -5.31 -3.81 -2.64
C VAL A 69 -5.49 -4.88 -1.57
N GLY A 70 -5.28 -6.14 -1.91
CA GLY A 70 -5.31 -7.26 -0.95
C GLY A 70 -3.95 -7.50 -0.31
N THR A 71 -3.04 -8.13 -1.06
CA THR A 71 -1.71 -8.50 -0.59
C THR A 71 -0.63 -7.53 -1.07
N ILE A 72 0.59 -7.68 -0.55
CA ILE A 72 1.73 -6.88 -0.98
C ILE A 72 2.08 -7.10 -2.46
N GLU A 73 1.88 -8.31 -2.98
CA GLU A 73 2.15 -8.63 -4.39
C GLU A 73 1.29 -7.79 -5.34
N GLU A 74 0.03 -7.52 -4.97
CA GLU A 74 -0.86 -6.64 -5.73
C GLU A 74 -0.44 -5.18 -5.64
N ALA A 75 0.05 -4.73 -4.48
CA ALA A 75 0.63 -3.40 -4.32
C ALA A 75 1.85 -3.24 -5.25
N ILE A 76 2.72 -4.24 -5.32
CA ILE A 76 3.88 -4.26 -6.21
C ILE A 76 3.45 -4.20 -7.68
N GLU A 77 2.48 -5.03 -8.08
CA GLU A 77 1.98 -5.04 -9.46
C GLU A 77 1.37 -3.69 -9.84
N LYS A 78 0.54 -3.13 -8.95
CA LYS A 78 -0.08 -1.81 -9.14
C LYS A 78 0.98 -0.70 -9.19
N GLY A 79 1.98 -0.74 -8.32
CA GLY A 79 3.09 0.20 -8.30
C GLY A 79 3.88 0.20 -9.61
N LYS A 80 4.21 -0.98 -10.14
CA LYS A 80 4.87 -1.11 -11.45
C LYS A 80 4.05 -0.49 -12.58
N LYS A 81 2.73 -0.70 -12.60
CA LYS A 81 1.83 -0.09 -13.59
C LYS A 81 1.82 1.44 -13.48
N LEU A 82 1.75 1.97 -12.26
CA LEU A 82 1.76 3.42 -12.03
C LEU A 82 3.08 4.03 -12.48
N LEU A 83 4.22 3.43 -12.16
CA LEU A 83 5.54 3.92 -12.58
C LEU A 83 5.73 3.83 -14.10
N ALA A 84 5.13 2.85 -14.78
CA ALA A 84 5.18 2.73 -16.24
C ALA A 84 4.26 3.71 -16.99
N THR A 85 3.31 4.35 -16.29
CA THR A 85 2.36 5.30 -16.88
C THR A 85 2.84 6.77 -16.74
N VAL A 86 3.97 6.98 -16.06
CA VAL A 86 4.60 8.29 -15.83
C VAL A 86 5.86 8.39 -16.69
#